data_AF-A0A2D8ETE4-F1
#
_entry.id   AF-A0A2D8ETE4-F1
#
_cell.length_a   1.000
_cell.length_b   1.000
_cell.length_c   1.000
_cell.angle_alpha   90.00
_cell.angle_beta   90.00
_cell.angle_gamma   90.00
#
_symmetry.space_group_name_H-M   'P 1'
#
loop_
_entity.id
_entity.type
_entity.pdbx_description
1 polymer ?
#
loop_
_entity_poly.entity_id
_entity_poly.type
_entity_poly.pdbx_seq_one_letter_code
_entity_poly.pdbx_strand_id
1 'polypeptide(L)' 'MKNENNNIVYCVVQIDWTWTTNEPRPSIIATYGNREDAIQKQDLMKKIATIDQSKMQFKVISITYEEKDASKKAD' A
#
# COMPACT_ATOMS: atom_id res chain seq x y z
N MET A 1 -22.56 -3.44 22.50
CA MET A 1 -21.41 -3.78 21.62
C MET A 1 -20.97 -2.47 20.96
N LYS A 2 -19.73 -2.02 21.19
CA LYS A 2 -19.20 -0.84 20.48
C LYS A 2 -18.95 -1.26 19.03
N ASN A 3 -19.56 -0.57 18.08
CA ASN A 3 -19.20 -0.69 16.67
C ASN A 3 -17.82 -0.05 16.52
N GLU A 4 -16.77 -0.85 16.52
CA GLU A 4 -15.46 -0.41 16.07
C GLU A 4 -15.56 -0.16 14.56
N ASN A 5 -15.80 1.10 14.18
CA ASN A 5 -15.67 1.55 12.80
C ASN A 5 -14.19 1.51 12.43
N ASN A 6 -13.71 0.31 12.09
CA ASN A 6 -12.35 0.10 11.62
C ASN A 6 -12.24 0.58 10.18
N ASN A 7 -11.52 1.68 9.96
CA ASN A 7 -11.27 2.19 8.63
C ASN A 7 -10.18 1.34 7.96
N ILE A 8 -10.42 0.93 6.72
CA ILE A 8 -9.50 0.11 5.93
C ILE A 8 -9.02 0.93 4.74
N VAL A 9 -7.71 0.95 4.51
CA VAL A 9 -7.10 1.45 3.28
C VAL A 9 -6.32 0.35 2.57
N TYR A 10 -6.25 0.44 1.25
CA TYR A 10 -5.53 -0.50 0.39
C TYR A 10 -4.30 0.19 -0.20
N CYS A 11 -3.12 -0.30 0.16
CA CYS A 11 -1.85 0.27 -0.27
C CYS A 11 -1.21 -0.61 -1.34
N VAL A 12 -0.67 0.00 -2.39
CA VAL A 12 0.23 -0.68 -3.33
C VAL A 12 1.65 -0.51 -2.79
N VAL A 13 2.32 -1.63 -2.54
CA VAL A 13 3.72 -1.68 -2.14
C VAL A 13 4.60 -2.09 -3.30
N GLN A 14 5.75 -1.43 -3.43
CA GLN A 14 6.84 -1.77 -4.32
C GLN A 14 7.94 -2.45 -3.51
N ILE A 15 8.42 -3.59 -3.99
CA ILE A 15 9.55 -4.33 -3.44
C ILE A 15 10.61 -4.40 -4.52
N ASP A 16 11.76 -3.80 -4.23
CA ASP A 16 12.90 -3.82 -5.14
C ASP A 16 13.83 -4.98 -4.78
N TRP A 17 14.08 -5.86 -5.75
CA TRP A 17 14.98 -7.02 -5.62
C TRP A 17 16.33 -6.81 -6.32
N THR A 18 16.66 -5.58 -6.72
CA THR A 18 17.98 -5.25 -7.27
C THR A 18 19.07 -5.12 -6.19
N TRP A 19 18.68 -5.18 -4.92
CA TRP A 19 19.56 -4.98 -3.77
C TRP A 19 20.59 -6.10 -3.63
N THR A 20 21.83 -5.72 -3.36
CA THR A 20 22.95 -6.61 -2.97
C THR A 20 22.96 -6.94 -1.48
N THR A 21 21.99 -6.40 -0.72
CA THR A 21 21.83 -6.62 0.73
C THR A 21 20.80 -7.71 1.00
N ASN A 22 20.97 -8.46 2.10
CA ASN A 22 20.20 -9.65 2.45
C ASN A 22 18.69 -9.43 2.76
N GLU A 23 18.16 -8.21 2.62
CA GLU A 23 16.78 -7.90 3.03
C GLU A 23 16.03 -7.06 1.98
N PRO A 24 14.78 -7.43 1.62
CA PRO A 24 13.94 -6.64 0.72
C PRO A 24 13.45 -5.37 1.42
N ARG A 25 13.41 -4.24 0.69
CA ARG A 25 12.88 -2.96 1.19
C ARG A 25 11.52 -2.62 0.57
N PRO A 26 10.41 -3.01 1.20
CA PRO A 26 9.08 -2.62 0.73
C PRO A 26 8.82 -1.13 0.97
N SER A 27 8.20 -0.47 0.00
CA SER A 27 7.77 0.94 0.10
C SER A 27 6.33 1.09 -0.39
N ILE A 28 5.52 1.88 0.30
CA ILE A 28 4.16 2.21 -0.17
C ILE A 28 4.29 3.27 -1.27
N ILE A 29 3.74 2.98 -2.45
CA ILE A 29 3.79 3.88 -3.61
C ILE A 29 2.43 4.51 -3.94
N ALA A 30 1.34 3.96 -3.41
CA ALA A 30 0.00 4.50 -3.55
C ALA A 30 -0.93 3.93 -2.46
N THR A 31 -1.94 4.70 -2.08
CA THR A 31 -2.96 4.33 -1.09
C THR A 31 -4.34 4.68 -1.63
N TYR A 32 -5.30 3.78 -1.46
CA TYR A 32 -6.66 3.90 -1.96
C TYR A 32 -7.67 3.53 -0.87
N GLY A 33 -8.84 4.16 -0.91
CA GLY A 33 -9.99 3.73 -0.10
C GLY A 33 -10.69 2.49 -0.67
N ASN A 34 -10.54 2.22 -1.97
CA ASN A 34 -11.11 1.08 -2.66
C ASN A 34 -10.02 0.05 -3.05
N ARG A 35 -10.33 -1.23 -2.88
CA ARG A 35 -9.44 -2.34 -3.25
C ARG A 35 -9.25 -2.45 -4.76
N GLU A 36 -10.28 -2.22 -5.55
CA GLU A 36 -10.23 -2.37 -7.02
C GLU A 36 -9.24 -1.38 -7.64
N ASP A 37 -9.24 -0.13 -7.18
CA ASP A 37 -8.31 0.89 -7.64
C ASP A 37 -6.85 0.52 -7.31
N ALA A 38 -6.62 -0.04 -6.11
CA ALA A 38 -5.30 -0.54 -5.73
C ALA A 38 -4.84 -1.72 -6.63
N ILE A 39 -5.75 -2.62 -7.01
CA ILE A 39 -5.46 -3.73 -7.94
C ILE A 39 -5.15 -3.18 -9.34
N GLN A 40 -5.94 -2.25 -9.86
CA GLN A 40 -5.68 -1.64 -11.16
C GLN A 40 -4.31 -0.96 -11.19
N LYS A 41 -3.95 -0.24 -10.12
CA LYS A 41 -2.62 0.35 -9.99
C LYS A 41 -1.53 -0.73 -9.94
N GLN A 42 -1.71 -1.80 -9.16
CA GLN A 42 -0.75 -2.90 -9.11
C GLN A 42 -0.50 -3.50 -10.50
N ASP A 43 -1.56 -3.74 -11.27
CA ASP A 43 -1.43 -4.37 -12.60
C ASP A 43 -0.80 -3.43 -13.62
N LEU A 44 -1.07 -2.13 -13.56
CA LEU A 44 -0.34 -1.12 -14.34
C LEU A 44 1.16 -1.15 -14.02
N MET A 45 1.52 -1.13 -12.74
CA MET A 45 2.93 -1.14 -12.32
C MET A 45 3.65 -2.41 -12.74
N LYS A 46 2.98 -3.57 -12.67
CA LYS A 46 3.53 -4.83 -13.21
C LYS A 46 3.78 -4.75 -14.71
N LYS A 47 2.86 -4.18 -15.50
CA LYS A 47 3.04 -4.02 -16.95
C LYS A 47 4.26 -3.15 -17.26
N ILE A 48 4.40 -2.01 -16.58
CA ILE A 48 5.56 -1.13 -16.72
C ILE A 48 6.85 -1.88 -16.37
N ALA A 49 6.88 -2.56 -15.22
CA ALA A 49 8.04 -3.32 -14.79
C ALA A 49 8.44 -4.45 -15.75
N THR A 50 7.47 -5.09 -16.41
CA THR A 50 7.72 -6.09 -17.46
C THR A 50 8.36 -5.45 -18.69
N ILE A 51 7.87 -4.29 -19.12
CA ILE A 51 8.42 -3.55 -20.26
C ILE A 51 9.86 -3.10 -19.96
N ASP A 52 10.09 -2.56 -18.77
CA ASP A 52 11.38 -2.05 -18.34
C ASP A 52 12.35 -3.16 -17.86
N GLN A 53 11.93 -4.43 -17.93
CA GLN A 53 12.67 -5.60 -17.43
C GLN A 53 13.18 -5.45 -15.99
N SER A 54 12.44 -4.68 -15.17
CA SER A 54 12.85 -4.37 -13.81
C SER A 54 12.71 -5.60 -12.90
N LYS A 55 13.55 -5.69 -11.87
CA LYS A 55 13.39 -6.69 -10.79
C LYS A 55 12.44 -6.20 -9.68
N MET A 56 11.51 -5.29 -10.00
CA MET A 56 10.55 -4.77 -9.06
C MET A 56 9.33 -5.69 -8.96
N GLN A 57 8.81 -5.87 -7.75
CA GLN A 57 7.54 -6.55 -7.49
C GLN A 57 6.54 -5.60 -6.85
N PHE A 58 5.27 -5.76 -7.19
CA PHE A 58 4.18 -4.95 -6.66
C PHE A 58 3.12 -5.81 -6.00
N LYS A 59 2.67 -5.42 -4.81
CA LYS A 59 1.61 -6.10 -4.05
C LYS A 59 0.61 -5.10 -3.49
N VAL A 60 -0.63 -5.54 -3.34
CA VAL A 60 -1.64 -4.79 -2.59
C VAL A 60 -1.69 -5.36 -1.16
N ILE A 61 -1.63 -4.47 -0.18
CA ILE A 61 -1.85 -4.80 1.24
C ILE A 61 -3.04 -3.98 1.76
N SER A 62 -3.72 -4.50 2.77
CA SER A 62 -4.75 -3.76 3.51
C SER A 62 -4.20 -3.32 4.86
N ILE A 63 -4.41 -2.06 5.21
CA ILE A 63 -4.07 -1.52 6.53
C ILE A 63 -5.37 -1.11 7.20
N THR A 64 -5.65 -1.74 8.34
CA THR A 64 -6.74 -1.35 9.22
C THR A 64 -6.20 -0.33 10.22
N TYR A 65 -6.90 0.79 10.39
CA TYR A 65 -6.53 1.82 11.35
C TYR A 65 -7.75 2.33 12.10
N GLU A 66 -7.51 2.71 13.34
CA GLU A 66 -8.47 3.46 14.15
C GLU A 66 -8.33 4.94 13.81
N GLU A 67 -9.42 5.58 13.41
CA GLU A 67 -9.48 7.05 13.45
C GLU A 67 -9.46 7.47 14.91
N LYS A 68 -8.29 7.87 15.41
CA LYS A 68 -8.26 8.68 16.63
C LYS A 68 -8.86 10.03 16.26
N ASP A 69 -10.06 10.31 16.78
CA ASP A 69 -10.72 11.61 16.74
C ASP A 69 -9.67 12.74 16.80
N ALA A 70 -9.42 13.41 15.67
CA ALA A 70 -8.59 14.61 15.60
C ALA A 70 -9.30 15.83 16.24
N SER A 71 -10.43 15.61 16.92
CA SER A 71 -11.19 16.60 17.69
C SER A 71 -10.92 16.49 19.18
N LYS A 72 -9.65 16.64 19.57
CA LYS A 72 -9.33 17.38 20.79
C LYS A 72 -8.34 18.46 20.42
N LYS A 73 -8.88 19.60 19.95
CA LYS A 73 -8.22 20.88 20.19
C LYS A 73 -7.94 20.92 21.69
N ALA A 74 -6.67 20.88 22.06
CA ALA A 74 -6.27 21.23 23.41
C ALA A 74 -6.60 22.72 23.58
N ASP A 75 -7.51 23.02 24.50
CA ASP A 75 -7.61 24.34 25.15
C ASP A 75 -6.31 24.64 25.91
#